data_AF-A0A9X2IPB7-F1
#
_entry.id   AF-A0A9X2IPB7-F1
#
_cell.length_a   1.000
_cell.length_b   1.000
_cell.length_c   1.000
_cell.angle_alpha   90.00
_cell.angle_beta   90.00
_cell.angle_gamma   90.00
#
_symmetry.space_group_name_H-M   'P 1'
#
loop_
_entity.id
_entity.type
_entity.pdbx_description
1 polymer ?
#
loop_
_entity_poly.entity_id
_entity_poly.type
_entity_poly.pdbx_seq_one_letter_code
_entity_poly.pdbx_strand_id
1 'polypeptide(L)' 'MKLNRKIGMALCALVLLAAVFLVGTQSYFNNKEISLASDRCSELGGAPKVERNLLSLSYTFSCE' A
#
# COMPACT_ATOMS: atom_id res chain seq x y z
N MET A 1 35.71 16.84 2.56
CA MET A 1 35.01 16.15 1.45
C MET A 1 34.50 14.74 1.77
N LYS A 2 35.26 13.84 2.40
CA LYS A 2 34.81 12.44 2.65
C LYS A 2 33.58 12.32 3.58
N LEU A 3 33.44 13.19 4.57
CA LEU A 3 32.32 13.17 5.52
C LEU A 3 30.98 13.55 4.86
N ASN A 4 30.98 14.58 4.02
CA ASN A 4 29.79 15.04 3.28
C ASN A 4 29.27 13.97 2.30
N ARG A 5 30.18 13.16 1.72
CA ARG A 5 29.78 12.04 0.83
C ARG A 5 29.08 10.92 1.60
N LYS A 6 29.53 10.61 2.83
CA LYS A 6 28.89 9.60 3.70
C LYS A 6 27.49 10.04 4.14
N ILE A 7 27.35 11.31 4.53
CA ILE A 7 26.05 11.89 4.90
C ILE A 7 25.10 11.87 3.71
N GLY A 8 25.55 12.26 2.52
CA GLY A 8 24.73 12.19 1.30
C GLY A 8 24.22 10.78 1.00
N MET A 9 25.08 9.76 1.08
CA MET A 9 24.66 8.36 0.88
C MET A 9 23.66 7.90 1.95
N ALA A 10 23.88 8.27 3.21
CA ALA A 10 22.96 7.93 4.30
C ALA A 10 21.58 8.57 4.11
N LEU A 11 21.52 9.82 3.67
CA LEU A 11 20.26 10.50 3.36
C LEU A 11 19.53 9.84 2.18
N CYS A 12 20.24 9.49 1.11
CA CYS A 12 19.65 8.75 -0.01
C CYS A 12 19.07 7.40 0.45
N ALA A 13 19.81 6.65 1.28
CA ALA A 13 19.32 5.39 1.83
C ALA A 13 18.07 5.59 2.70
N LEU A 14 18.06 6.62 3.54
CA LEU A 14 16.92 6.95 4.39
C LEU A 14 15.67 7.33 3.58
N VAL A 15 15.84 8.11 2.51
CA VAL A 15 14.74 8.49 1.61
C VAL A 15 14.17 7.26 0.90
N LEU A 16 15.02 6.36 0.42
CA LEU A 16 14.58 5.10 -0.20
C LEU A 16 13.83 4.21 0.80
N LEU A 17 14.35 4.07 2.02
CA LEU A 17 13.69 3.33 3.10
C LEU A 17 12.32 3.92 3.44
N ALA A 18 12.23 5.25 3.57
CA ALA A 18 10.97 5.94 3.84
C ALA A 18 9.96 5.74 2.70
N ALA A 19 10.40 5.82 1.44
CA ALA A 19 9.54 5.59 0.29
C ALA A 19 8.98 4.17 0.27
N VAL A 20 9.84 3.16 0.47
CA VAL A 20 9.41 1.75 0.55
C VAL A 20 8.46 1.53 1.72
N PHE A 21 8.73 2.14 2.87
CA PHE A 21 7.87 2.04 4.04
C PHE A 21 6.48 2.66 3.80
N LEU A 22 6.41 3.83 3.19
CA LEU A 22 5.14 4.49 2.87
C LEU A 22 4.32 3.67 1.87
N VAL A 23 4.95 3.23 0.78
CA VAL A 23 4.32 2.38 -0.25
C VAL A 23 3.82 1.07 0.35
N GLY A 24 4.65 0.41 1.16
CA GLY A 24 4.29 -0.84 1.84
C GLY A 24 3.14 -0.66 2.83
N THR A 25 3.15 0.44 3.60
CA THR A 25 2.10 0.76 4.56
C THR A 25 0.77 1.01 3.85
N GLN A 26 0.78 1.83 2.79
CA GLN A 26 -0.42 2.10 1.99
C GLN A 26 -0.98 0.81 1.37
N SER A 27 -0.10 -0.01 0.77
CA SER A 27 -0.45 -1.31 0.23
C SER A 27 -1.10 -2.22 1.28
N TYR A 28 -0.51 -2.31 2.48
CA TYR A 28 -1.01 -3.14 3.57
C TYR A 28 -2.41 -2.72 4.00
N PHE A 29 -2.63 -1.43 4.25
CA PHE A 29 -3.93 -0.93 4.70
C PHE A 29 -4.99 -1.06 3.61
N ASN A 30 -4.67 -0.75 2.35
CA ASN A 30 -5.61 -0.94 1.25
C ASN A 30 -6.03 -2.42 1.11
N ASN A 31 -5.11 -3.38 1.23
CA ASN A 31 -5.48 -4.79 1.21
C ASN A 31 -6.35 -5.20 2.41
N LYS A 32 -6.13 -4.61 3.59
CA LYS A 32 -6.99 -4.84 4.77
C LYS A 32 -8.39 -4.29 4.57
N GLU A 33 -8.52 -3.08 4.02
CA GLU A 33 -9.81 -2.48 3.70
C GLU A 33 -10.57 -3.29 2.64
N ILE A 34 -9.91 -3.67 1.56
CA ILE A 34 -10.48 -4.53 0.51
C ILE A 34 -11.01 -5.82 1.11
N SER A 35 -10.21 -6.50 1.94
CA SER A 35 -10.62 -7.74 2.60
C SER A 35 -11.87 -7.51 3.44
N LEU A 36 -11.86 -6.50 4.31
CA LEU A 36 -12.99 -6.21 5.18
C LEU A 36 -14.26 -5.87 4.40
N ALA A 37 -14.16 -5.03 3.36
CA ALA A 37 -15.29 -4.68 2.51
C ALA A 37 -15.84 -5.91 1.75
N SER A 38 -14.95 -6.77 1.26
CA SER A 38 -15.32 -8.00 0.54
C SER A 38 -16.00 -9.02 1.45
N ASP A 39 -15.48 -9.18 2.66
CA ASP A 39 -16.06 -10.08 3.67
C ASP A 39 -17.47 -9.61 4.03
N ARG A 40 -17.65 -8.30 4.30
CA ARG A 40 -18.97 -7.72 4.61
C ARG A 40 -19.96 -7.82 3.46
N CYS A 41 -19.53 -7.59 2.22
CA CYS A 41 -20.38 -7.77 1.05
C CYS A 41 -20.87 -9.22 0.93
N SER A 42 -19.95 -10.18 1.12
CA SER A 42 -20.26 -11.60 1.06
C SER A 42 -21.20 -12.03 2.19
N GLU A 43 -21.03 -11.50 3.41
CA GLU A 43 -21.92 -11.74 4.56
C GLU A 43 -23.36 -11.28 4.29
N LEU A 44 -23.54 -10.22 3.49
CA LEU A 44 -24.85 -9.71 3.08
C LEU A 44 -25.43 -10.45 1.86
N GLY A 45 -24.74 -11.48 1.36
CA GLY A 45 -25.15 -12.26 0.19
C GLY A 45 -24.81 -11.61 -1.16
N GLY A 46 -24.04 -10.51 -1.16
CA GLY A 46 -23.56 -9.85 -2.36
C GLY A 46 -22.28 -10.47 -2.91
N ALA A 47 -21.93 -10.10 -4.15
CA ALA A 47 -20.70 -10.53 -4.82
C ALA A 47 -19.68 -9.38 -4.85
N PRO A 48 -18.55 -9.48 -4.11
CA PRO A 48 -17.54 -8.42 -4.12
C PRO A 48 -16.78 -8.39 -5.45
N LYS A 49 -16.65 -7.19 -6.02
CA LYS A 49 -15.80 -6.90 -7.18
C LYS A 49 -14.68 -5.96 -6.75
N VAL A 50 -13.44 -6.39 -6.98
CA VAL A 50 -12.24 -5.66 -6.59
C VAL A 50 -11.35 -5.48 -7.81
N GLU A 51 -11.11 -4.23 -8.16
CA GLU A 51 -10.09 -3.85 -9.13
C GLU A 51 -8.96 -3.14 -8.41
N ARG A 52 -7.72 -3.59 -8.58
CA ARG A 52 -6.56 -3.04 -7.89
C ARG A 52 -5.36 -2.93 -8.82
N ASN A 53 -4.56 -1.91 -8.60
CA ASN A 53 -3.31 -1.72 -9.31
C ASN A 53 -2.16 -2.51 -8.64
N LEU A 54 -0.94 -2.32 -9.16
CA LEU A 54 0.27 -2.92 -8.61
C LEU A 54 0.44 -2.55 -7.13
N LEU A 55 0.73 -3.56 -6.30
CA LEU A 55 0.81 -3.45 -4.83
C LEU A 55 -0.48 -2.93 -4.17
N SER A 56 -1.63 -2.96 -4.84
CA SER A 56 -2.89 -2.42 -4.29
C SER A 56 -2.76 -0.97 -3.78
N LEU A 57 -1.91 -0.13 -4.39
CA LEU A 57 -1.75 1.28 -4.00
C LEU A 57 -3.01 2.12 -4.25
N SER A 58 -3.81 1.70 -5.22
CA SER A 58 -5.17 2.15 -5.42
C SER A 58 -6.07 0.96 -5.74
N TYR A 59 -7.34 1.09 -5.39
CA TYR A 59 -8.35 0.09 -5.69
C TYR A 59 -9.72 0.73 -5.86
N THR A 60 -10.59 -0.01 -6.55
CA THR A 60 -12.02 0.24 -6.60
C THR A 60 -12.72 -0.99 -6.07
N PHE A 61 -13.76 -0.76 -5.27
CA PHE A 61 -14.59 -1.81 -4.69
C PHE A 61 -16.05 -1.57 -5.07
N SER A 62 -16.75 -2.63 -5.47
CA SER A 62 -18.21 -2.65 -5.55
C SER A 62 -18.76 -3.97 -4.99
N CYS A 63 -20.01 -3.91 -4.53
CA CYS A 63 -20.76 -5.05 -4.04
C CYS A 63 -22.04 -5.14 -4.87
N GLU A 64 -22.19 -6.25 -5.61
CA GLU A 64 -23.34 -6.54 -6.48
C GLU A 64 -24.35 -7.47 -5.80
#